data_AF-A0A3D5T9Q0-F1
#
_entry.id   AF-A0A3D5T9Q0-F1
#
_cell.length_a   1.000
_cell.length_b   1.000
_cell.length_c   1.000
_cell.angle_alpha   90.00
_cell.angle_beta   90.00
_cell.angle_gamma   90.00
#
_symmetry.space_group_name_H-M   'P 1'
#
loop_
_entity.id
_entity.type
_entity.pdbx_description
1 polymer ?
#
loop_
_entity_poly.entity_id
_entity_poly.type
_entity_poly.pdbx_seq_one_letter_code
_entity_poly.pdbx_strand_id
1 'polypeptide(L)'
;MQCLICGKDSAGEVCNQCIRAEQGIYAKDWTYKEGLIVKKTEDFRVNVTNARVNGIAVISTSPNGMNAKIDNFNHYIGCVVGVEQGSYNNKPAPMIHIKTPAGMERYLIFPQMPDEGGLKAGVDKAKAEKMAGGASAAAPAAAAADPNAAEKLSKLDLLKANGILTEEEYRRERAKLGI
;
A
#
# COMPACT_ATOMS: atom_id res chain seq x y z
N MET A 1 13.07 -9.74 -6.41
CA MET A 1 12.21 -9.56 -5.23
C MET A 1 10.87 -9.01 -5.71
N GLN A 2 9.77 -9.25 -5.01
CA GLN A 2 8.45 -8.76 -5.45
C GLN A 2 8.16 -7.38 -4.86
N CYS A 3 7.61 -6.49 -5.69
CA CYS A 3 7.14 -5.18 -5.28
C CYS A 3 6.03 -5.32 -4.23
N LEU A 4 6.19 -4.68 -3.07
CA LEU A 4 5.23 -4.77 -1.97
C LEU A 4 3.87 -4.08 -2.28
N ILE A 5 3.80 -3.28 -3.34
CA ILE A 5 2.58 -2.57 -3.76
C ILE A 5 1.81 -3.33 -4.85
N CYS A 6 2.51 -3.80 -5.91
CA CYS A 6 1.85 -4.42 -7.07
C CYS A 6 2.19 -5.91 -7.29
N GLY A 7 3.05 -6.51 -6.47
CA GLY A 7 3.43 -7.93 -6.55
C GLY A 7 4.35 -8.30 -7.72
N LYS A 8 4.58 -7.40 -8.68
CA LYS A 8 5.48 -7.64 -9.83
C LYS A 8 6.94 -7.69 -9.40
N ASP A 9 7.77 -8.34 -10.22
CA ASP A 9 9.21 -8.35 -10.02
C ASP A 9 9.80 -6.93 -10.00
N SER A 10 10.68 -6.71 -9.04
CA SER A 10 11.32 -5.44 -8.76
C SER A 10 12.76 -5.66 -8.31
N ALA A 11 13.62 -4.70 -8.62
CA ALA A 11 15.00 -4.64 -8.12
C ALA A 11 15.09 -4.11 -6.67
N GLY A 12 14.01 -3.47 -6.18
CA GLY A 12 13.89 -2.97 -4.81
C GLY A 12 12.55 -3.35 -4.17
N GLU A 13 12.31 -2.93 -2.93
CA GLU A 13 11.06 -3.22 -2.19
C GLU A 13 9.81 -2.70 -2.91
N VAL A 14 9.95 -1.62 -3.68
CA VAL A 14 8.91 -1.05 -4.53
C VAL A 14 9.49 -0.82 -5.92
N CYS A 15 8.73 -1.13 -6.98
CA CYS A 15 9.17 -0.88 -8.34
C CYS A 15 9.07 0.60 -8.72
N ASN A 16 9.91 1.05 -9.67
CA ASN A 16 9.93 2.44 -10.13
C ASN A 16 8.58 2.95 -10.64
N GLN A 17 7.75 2.06 -11.22
CA GLN A 17 6.40 2.42 -11.65
C GLN A 17 5.50 2.78 -10.46
N CYS A 18 5.51 1.98 -9.40
CA CYS A 18 4.73 2.25 -8.20
C CYS A 18 5.24 3.49 -7.45
N ILE A 19 6.56 3.73 -7.44
CA ILE A 19 7.13 4.97 -6.86
C ILE A 19 6.61 6.20 -7.62
N ARG A 20 6.58 6.15 -8.96
CA ARG A 20 6.10 7.26 -9.79
C ARG A 20 4.59 7.45 -9.76
N ALA A 21 3.85 6.37 -9.53
CA ALA A 21 2.39 6.39 -9.44
C ALA A 21 1.88 6.80 -8.05
N GLU A 22 2.78 7.03 -7.08
CA GLU A 22 2.37 7.40 -5.75
C GLU A 22 1.78 8.81 -5.73
N GLN A 23 0.55 8.92 -5.20
CA GLN A 23 -0.19 10.17 -5.14
C GLN A 23 -0.70 10.41 -3.72
N GLY A 24 -0.54 11.65 -3.25
CA GLY A 24 -1.09 12.09 -1.97
C GLY A 24 -2.62 12.16 -2.04
N ILE A 25 -3.29 11.49 -1.10
CA ILE A 25 -4.75 11.46 -0.99
C ILE A 25 -5.20 12.36 0.15
N TYR A 26 -4.50 12.29 1.28
CA TYR A 26 -4.79 13.06 2.47
C TYR A 26 -3.49 13.46 3.15
N ALA A 27 -3.42 14.69 3.63
CA ALA A 27 -2.31 15.18 4.41
C ALA A 27 -2.85 16.13 5.48
N LYS A 28 -2.40 15.95 6.71
CA LYS A 28 -2.76 16.83 7.81
C LYS A 28 -1.60 17.00 8.77
N ASP A 29 -1.31 18.26 9.06
CA ASP A 29 -0.36 18.69 10.08
C ASP A 29 -1.13 19.36 11.22
N TRP A 30 -0.74 19.10 12.45
CA TRP A 30 -1.25 19.79 13.62
C TRP A 30 -0.24 19.72 14.77
N THR A 31 -0.36 20.64 15.69
CA THR A 31 0.49 20.70 16.86
C THR A 31 -0.20 20.02 18.04
N TYR A 32 0.49 19.07 18.68
CA TYR A 32 0.03 18.41 19.89
C TYR A 32 0.66 19.06 21.12
N LYS A 33 -0.18 19.58 22.02
CA LYS A 33 0.28 20.23 23.26
C LYS A 33 0.86 19.22 24.25
N GLU A 34 1.81 19.67 25.06
CA GLU A 34 2.49 18.88 26.09
C GLU A 34 1.54 17.98 26.90
N GLY A 35 1.97 16.74 27.17
CA GLY A 35 1.23 15.72 27.89
C GLY A 35 2.12 14.57 28.38
N LEU A 36 1.53 13.49 28.90
CA LEU A 36 2.26 12.44 29.63
C LEU A 36 3.46 11.82 28.88
N ILE A 37 3.33 11.60 27.57
CA ILE A 37 4.39 11.04 26.71
C ILE A 37 5.17 12.15 26.00
N VAL A 38 4.52 13.29 25.79
CA VAL A 38 5.01 14.39 24.96
C VAL A 38 5.50 15.47 25.92
N LYS A 39 6.77 15.40 26.31
CA LYS A 39 7.40 16.31 27.30
C LYS A 39 7.53 17.77 26.83
N LYS A 40 7.16 18.02 25.59
CA LYS A 40 7.11 19.34 24.96
C LYS A 40 6.01 19.31 23.92
N THR A 41 5.60 20.47 23.45
CA THR A 41 4.76 20.55 22.26
C THR A 41 5.48 19.89 21.07
N GLU A 42 4.82 18.97 20.37
CA GLU A 42 5.36 18.26 19.21
C GLU A 42 4.43 18.46 18.00
N ASP A 43 5.02 18.58 16.82
CA ASP A 43 4.27 18.66 15.58
C ASP A 43 3.97 17.25 15.06
N PHE A 44 2.70 16.99 14.85
CA PHE A 44 2.19 15.75 14.30
C PHE A 44 1.87 15.96 12.82
N ARG A 45 2.07 14.89 12.06
CA ARG A 45 1.77 14.83 10.63
C ARG A 45 1.25 13.45 10.30
N VAL A 46 0.21 13.39 9.49
CA VAL A 46 -0.16 12.17 8.77
C VAL A 46 -0.33 12.48 7.30
N ASN A 47 0.33 11.67 6.48
CA ASN A 47 0.14 11.63 5.04
C ASN A 47 -0.36 10.24 4.66
N VAL A 48 -1.47 10.21 3.95
CA VAL A 48 -2.02 9.03 3.31
C VAL A 48 -1.84 9.20 1.81
N THR A 49 -1.17 8.24 1.20
CA THR A 49 -1.06 8.10 -0.25
C THR A 49 -1.82 6.88 -0.70
N ASN A 50 -2.00 6.73 -2.01
CA ASN A 50 -2.54 5.51 -2.61
C ASN A 50 -1.68 4.24 -2.34
N ALA A 51 -0.48 4.39 -1.77
CA ALA A 51 0.45 3.30 -1.50
C ALA A 51 0.79 3.10 -0.01
N ARG A 52 0.82 4.16 0.80
CA ARG A 52 1.31 4.12 2.18
C ARG A 52 0.68 5.18 3.07
N VAL A 53 0.81 4.96 4.37
CA VAL A 53 0.61 5.96 5.42
C VAL A 53 1.95 6.27 6.06
N ASN A 54 2.29 7.56 6.19
CA ASN A 54 3.52 8.00 6.81
C ASN A 54 3.33 9.29 7.63
N GLY A 55 4.29 9.57 8.50
CA GLY A 55 4.29 10.80 9.30
C GLY A 55 4.81 10.56 10.71
N ILE A 56 4.29 11.33 11.66
CA ILE A 56 4.64 11.28 13.09
C ILE A 56 3.35 11.04 13.86
N ALA A 57 3.33 10.00 14.70
CA ALA A 57 2.18 9.63 15.50
C ALA A 57 2.58 9.06 16.86
N VAL A 58 1.60 8.91 17.74
CA VAL A 58 1.73 8.08 18.92
C VAL A 58 1.60 6.62 18.48
N ILE A 59 2.67 5.85 18.60
CA ILE A 59 2.71 4.43 18.21
C ILE A 59 2.58 3.57 19.47
N SER A 60 1.65 2.63 19.46
CA SER A 60 1.43 1.66 20.54
C SER A 60 1.20 0.25 19.99
N THR A 61 1.42 -0.76 20.82
CA THR A 61 0.98 -2.15 20.59
C THR A 61 -0.38 -2.44 21.23
N SER A 62 -1.04 -1.42 21.79
CA SER A 62 -2.35 -1.49 22.41
C SER A 62 -3.26 -0.37 21.88
N PRO A 63 -4.57 -0.64 21.68
CA PRO A 63 -5.53 0.38 21.24
C PRO A 63 -5.77 1.48 22.29
N ASN A 64 -5.34 1.27 23.54
CA ASN A 64 -5.47 2.23 24.64
C ASN A 64 -4.19 3.04 24.91
N GLY A 65 -3.19 2.93 24.03
CA GLY A 65 -1.94 3.69 24.17
C GLY A 65 -1.03 3.22 25.30
N MET A 66 -1.18 2.00 25.81
CA MET A 66 -0.19 1.41 26.73
C MET A 66 1.17 1.30 26.02
N ASN A 67 2.26 1.65 26.71
CA ASN A 67 3.63 1.65 26.14
C ASN A 67 3.77 2.51 24.88
N ALA A 68 2.92 3.52 24.74
CA ALA A 68 2.97 4.41 23.60
C ALA A 68 4.28 5.22 23.55
N LYS A 69 4.77 5.47 22.35
CA LYS A 69 5.88 6.38 22.08
C LYS A 69 5.57 7.25 20.87
N ILE A 70 6.18 8.43 20.80
CA ILE A 70 6.16 9.22 19.56
C ILE A 70 7.32 8.75 18.69
N ASP A 71 7.02 8.48 17.43
CA ASP A 71 8.04 8.13 16.46
C ASP A 71 7.56 8.46 15.04
N ASN A 72 8.52 8.48 14.11
CA ASN A 72 8.20 8.47 12.70
C ASN A 72 7.65 7.09 12.30
N PHE A 73 6.63 7.06 11.46
CA PHE A 73 6.08 5.84 10.91
C PHE A 73 6.03 5.89 9.39
N ASN A 74 6.13 4.72 8.78
CA ASN A 74 5.95 4.52 7.35
C ASN A 74 5.45 3.09 7.13
N HIS A 75 4.19 2.94 6.75
CA HIS A 75 3.55 1.64 6.56
C HIS A 75 2.78 1.61 5.23
N TYR A 76 2.90 0.50 4.50
CA TYR A 76 2.12 0.30 3.28
C TYR A 76 0.62 0.27 3.59
N ILE A 77 -0.19 0.84 2.71
CA ILE A 77 -1.65 0.88 2.86
C ILE A 77 -2.26 -0.53 2.89
N GLY A 78 -1.54 -1.53 2.35
CA GLY A 78 -1.89 -2.94 2.45
C GLY A 78 -1.88 -3.52 3.86
N CYS A 79 -1.08 -2.95 4.76
CA CYS A 79 -1.02 -3.37 6.16
C CYS A 79 -2.05 -2.62 7.02
N VAL A 80 -2.80 -1.67 6.45
CA VAL A 80 -3.79 -0.89 7.19
C VAL A 80 -5.10 -1.68 7.25
N VAL A 81 -5.51 -2.06 8.45
CA VAL A 81 -6.81 -2.69 8.71
C VAL A 81 -7.92 -1.65 8.55
N GLY A 82 -7.75 -0.47 9.14
CA GLY A 82 -8.68 0.64 9.01
C GLY A 82 -8.39 1.76 10.00
N VAL A 83 -9.30 2.75 10.01
CA VAL A 83 -9.34 3.78 11.05
C VAL A 83 -10.41 3.40 12.05
N GLU A 84 -10.00 3.28 13.32
CA GLU A 84 -10.82 2.89 14.45
C GLU A 84 -10.76 3.97 15.53
N GLN A 85 -11.64 3.89 16.52
CA GLN A 85 -11.58 4.76 17.70
C GLN A 85 -10.76 4.06 18.78
N GLY A 86 -9.62 4.65 19.13
CA GLY A 86 -8.79 4.23 20.24
C GLY A 86 -8.93 5.18 21.43
N SER A 87 -8.03 5.02 22.38
CA SER A 87 -7.88 5.98 23.47
C SER A 87 -6.42 6.32 23.71
N TYR A 88 -6.20 7.56 24.13
CA TYR A 88 -4.90 8.05 24.56
C TYR A 88 -5.06 8.90 25.81
N ASN A 89 -4.39 8.50 26.90
CA ASN A 89 -4.52 9.14 28.21
C ASN A 89 -6.00 9.27 28.64
N ASN A 90 -6.77 8.18 28.49
CA ASN A 90 -8.21 8.08 28.77
C ASN A 90 -9.10 9.04 27.95
N LYS A 91 -8.57 9.66 26.90
CA LYS A 91 -9.35 10.49 25.96
C LYS A 91 -9.52 9.74 24.64
N PRO A 92 -10.72 9.73 24.04
CA PRO A 92 -10.91 9.16 22.71
C PRO A 92 -9.99 9.83 21.69
N ALA A 93 -9.44 9.04 20.79
CA ALA A 93 -8.63 9.54 19.68
C ALA A 93 -8.77 8.58 18.48
N PRO A 94 -8.76 9.10 17.23
CA PRO A 94 -8.72 8.25 16.06
C PRO A 94 -7.39 7.51 16.02
N MET A 95 -7.43 6.25 15.58
CA MET A 95 -6.25 5.43 15.39
C MET A 95 -6.27 4.70 14.06
N ILE A 96 -5.12 4.62 13.41
CA ILE A 96 -4.92 3.67 12.31
C ILE A 96 -4.43 2.36 12.90
N HIS A 97 -5.18 1.29 12.65
CA HIS A 97 -4.79 -0.07 13.01
C HIS A 97 -3.96 -0.69 11.88
N ILE A 98 -2.72 -1.07 12.19
CA ILE A 98 -1.78 -1.74 11.31
C ILE A 98 -1.66 -3.21 11.71
N LYS A 99 -1.85 -4.10 10.74
CA LYS A 99 -1.58 -5.53 10.86
C LYS A 99 -0.71 -5.99 9.70
N THR A 100 0.51 -6.44 9.99
CA THR A 100 1.41 -6.95 8.95
C THR A 100 1.18 -8.44 8.72
N PRO A 101 1.53 -8.98 7.53
CA PRO A 101 1.47 -10.42 7.26
C PRO A 101 2.32 -11.27 8.23
N ALA A 102 3.36 -10.68 8.83
CA ALA A 102 4.19 -11.33 9.85
C ALA A 102 3.53 -11.38 11.25
N GLY A 103 2.28 -10.94 11.38
CA GLY A 103 1.53 -10.98 12.64
C GLY A 103 1.80 -9.81 13.59
N MET A 104 2.51 -8.78 13.14
CA MET A 104 2.74 -7.58 13.96
C MET A 104 1.49 -6.69 13.94
N GLU A 105 0.96 -6.39 15.13
CA GLU A 105 -0.11 -5.41 15.32
C GLU A 105 0.44 -4.12 15.95
N ARG A 106 0.08 -2.99 15.35
CA ARG A 106 0.44 -1.64 15.82
C ARG A 106 -0.73 -0.69 15.65
N TYR A 107 -0.85 0.24 16.58
CA TYR A 107 -1.86 1.29 16.58
C TYR A 107 -1.15 2.64 16.47
N LEU A 108 -1.45 3.37 15.41
CA LEU A 108 -1.00 4.75 15.21
C LEU A 108 -2.12 5.65 15.72
N ILE A 109 -1.97 6.19 16.92
CA ILE A 109 -2.99 6.99 17.59
C ILE A 109 -2.70 8.47 17.29
N PHE A 110 -3.75 9.23 17.00
CA PHE A 110 -3.66 10.65 16.64
C PHE A 110 -4.46 11.50 17.65
N PRO A 111 -3.87 11.80 18.83
CA PRO A 111 -4.55 12.58 19.85
C PRO A 111 -4.84 14.01 19.38
N GLN A 112 -6.01 14.55 19.77
CA GLN A 112 -6.45 15.91 19.41
C GLN A 112 -6.45 16.18 17.90
N MET A 113 -6.65 15.13 17.09
CA MET A 113 -6.68 15.28 15.64
C MET A 113 -7.87 16.17 15.24
N PRO A 114 -7.65 17.25 14.47
CA PRO A 114 -8.71 18.19 14.13
C PRO A 114 -9.69 17.69 13.05
N ASP A 115 -9.37 16.58 12.38
CA ASP A 115 -10.11 16.09 11.21
C ASP A 115 -10.12 14.55 11.12
N GLU A 116 -10.83 13.91 12.06
CA GLU A 116 -10.96 12.45 12.10
C GLU A 116 -11.70 11.89 10.86
N GLY A 117 -12.72 12.63 10.40
CA GLY A 117 -13.52 12.25 9.23
C GLY A 117 -12.70 12.24 7.94
N GLY A 118 -11.85 13.26 7.74
CA GLY A 118 -10.93 13.32 6.60
C GLY A 118 -9.88 12.22 6.63
N LEU A 119 -9.34 11.88 7.81
CA LEU A 119 -8.42 10.75 7.95
C LEU A 119 -9.07 9.44 7.52
N LYS A 120 -10.28 9.14 8.02
CA LYS A 120 -11.01 7.93 7.66
C LYS A 120 -11.29 7.87 6.17
N ALA A 121 -11.84 8.95 5.60
CA ALA A 121 -12.12 9.03 4.17
C ALA A 121 -10.85 8.87 3.32
N GLY A 122 -9.73 9.45 3.75
CA GLY A 122 -8.43 9.32 3.09
C GLY A 122 -7.90 7.88 3.09
N VAL A 123 -7.95 7.20 4.22
CA VAL A 123 -7.56 5.78 4.33
C VAL A 123 -8.47 4.88 3.51
N ASP A 124 -9.78 5.08 3.59
CA ASP A 124 -10.76 4.28 2.83
C ASP A 124 -10.55 4.45 1.32
N LYS A 125 -10.35 5.70 0.85
CA LYS A 125 -10.03 6.00 -0.55
C LYS A 125 -8.71 5.35 -0.97
N ALA A 126 -7.65 5.44 -0.17
CA ALA A 126 -6.37 4.82 -0.46
C ALA A 126 -6.46 3.29 -0.59
N LYS A 127 -7.25 2.66 0.29
CA LYS A 127 -7.52 1.22 0.23
C LYS A 127 -8.32 0.85 -1.02
N ALA A 128 -9.34 1.64 -1.36
CA ALA A 128 -10.14 1.43 -2.57
C ALA A 128 -9.29 1.58 -3.84
N GLU A 129 -8.43 2.61 -3.93
CA GLU A 129 -7.50 2.79 -5.05
C GLU A 129 -6.48 1.67 -5.16
N LYS A 130 -5.98 1.14 -4.02
CA LYS A 130 -5.15 -0.07 -4.02
C LYS A 130 -5.91 -1.28 -4.56
N MET A 131 -7.16 -1.48 -4.15
CA MET A 131 -7.98 -2.59 -4.66
C MET A 131 -8.30 -2.43 -6.14
N ALA A 132 -8.57 -1.21 -6.61
CA ALA A 132 -8.79 -0.90 -8.03
C ALA A 132 -7.51 -1.10 -8.86
N GLY A 133 -6.34 -0.73 -8.32
CA GLY A 133 -5.03 -1.05 -8.90
C GLY A 133 -4.65 -2.54 -8.82
N GLY A 134 -5.33 -3.30 -7.95
CA GLY A 134 -5.25 -4.76 -7.82
C GLY A 134 -6.27 -5.52 -8.66
N ALA A 135 -7.22 -4.83 -9.31
CA ALA A 135 -8.25 -5.43 -10.18
C ALA A 135 -7.74 -5.76 -11.60
N SER A 136 -6.44 -6.04 -11.73
CA SER A 136 -5.87 -6.75 -12.88
C SER A 136 -5.53 -8.20 -12.49
N ALA A 137 -6.46 -8.88 -11.81
CA ALA A 137 -6.44 -10.33 -11.65
C ALA A 137 -7.83 -10.88 -11.27
N ALA A 138 -8.88 -10.46 -11.99
CA ALA A 138 -10.00 -11.35 -12.22
C ALA A 138 -9.71 -12.07 -13.54
N ALA A 139 -9.03 -13.21 -13.45
CA ALA A 139 -8.97 -14.13 -14.57
C ALA A 139 -10.41 -14.60 -14.86
N PRO A 140 -10.91 -14.48 -16.11
CA PRO A 140 -12.10 -15.21 -16.50
C PRO A 140 -11.78 -16.71 -16.41
N ALA A 141 -12.68 -17.45 -15.80
CA ALA A 141 -12.65 -18.90 -15.77
C ALA A 141 -12.74 -19.45 -17.21
N ALA A 142 -11.62 -19.88 -17.78
CA ALA A 142 -11.59 -20.77 -18.92
C ALA A 142 -10.20 -21.44 -19.03
N ALA A 143 -10.22 -22.77 -18.88
CA ALA A 143 -9.25 -23.77 -19.31
C ALA A 143 -7.75 -23.54 -19.01
N ALA A 144 -7.20 -24.51 -18.27
CA ALA A 144 -5.77 -24.68 -18.01
C ALA A 144 -4.90 -24.47 -19.27
N ALA A 145 -4.10 -23.41 -19.26
CA ALA A 145 -2.94 -23.27 -20.14
C ALA A 145 -1.75 -22.82 -19.29
N ASP A 146 -0.65 -23.55 -19.44
CA ASP A 146 0.60 -23.40 -18.71
C ASP A 146 1.05 -21.92 -18.64
N PRO A 147 1.31 -21.36 -17.43
CA PRO A 147 1.66 -19.95 -17.25
C PRO A 147 2.91 -19.53 -18.04
N ASN A 148 3.74 -20.48 -18.46
CA ASN A 148 4.93 -20.23 -19.26
C ASN A 148 4.62 -19.97 -20.75
N ALA A 149 3.41 -20.33 -21.24
CA ALA A 149 3.02 -20.12 -22.63
C ALA A 149 2.62 -18.65 -22.91
N ALA A 150 1.98 -17.99 -21.95
CA ALA A 150 1.55 -16.59 -22.09
C ALA A 150 2.74 -15.61 -22.14
N GLU A 151 3.76 -15.83 -21.31
CA GLU A 151 5.00 -15.03 -21.37
C GLU A 151 5.79 -15.26 -22.66
N LYS A 152 5.84 -16.51 -23.14
CA LYS A 152 6.52 -16.83 -24.40
C LYS A 152 5.80 -16.22 -25.61
N LEU A 153 4.47 -16.21 -25.61
CA LEU A 153 3.67 -15.56 -26.64
C LEU A 153 3.88 -14.03 -26.65
N SER A 154 3.88 -13.40 -25.48
CA SER A 154 4.11 -11.96 -25.34
C SER A 154 5.51 -11.54 -25.85
N LYS A 155 6.54 -12.36 -25.59
CA LYS A 155 7.88 -12.15 -26.18
C LYS A 155 7.89 -12.35 -27.70
N LEU A 156 7.12 -13.31 -28.22
CA LEU A 156 7.01 -13.57 -29.66
C LEU A 156 6.33 -12.41 -30.40
N ASP A 157 5.27 -11.84 -29.82
CA ASP A 157 4.54 -10.69 -30.35
C ASP A 157 5.41 -9.44 -30.40
N LEU A 158 6.24 -9.23 -29.37
CA LEU A 158 7.24 -8.15 -29.35
C LEU A 158 8.30 -8.31 -30.44
N LEU A 159 8.78 -9.53 -30.69
CA LEU A 159 9.77 -9.80 -31.74
C LEU A 159 9.21 -9.57 -33.15
N LYS A 160 7.94 -9.93 -33.38
CA LYS A 160 7.22 -9.62 -34.62
C LYS A 160 6.97 -8.12 -34.80
N ALA A 161 6.49 -7.45 -33.75
CA ALA A 161 6.19 -6.01 -33.78
C ALA A 161 7.45 -5.17 -34.07
N ASN A 162 8.62 -5.65 -33.66
CA ASN A 162 9.91 -5.02 -33.96
C ASN A 162 10.50 -5.44 -35.31
N GLY A 163 9.78 -6.23 -36.12
CA GLY A 163 10.22 -6.67 -37.44
C GLY A 163 11.39 -7.67 -37.44
N ILE A 164 11.70 -8.26 -36.28
CA ILE A 164 12.80 -9.20 -36.11
C ILE A 164 12.40 -10.60 -36.64
N LEU A 165 11.12 -10.95 -36.50
CA LEU A 165 10.56 -12.18 -37.06
C LEU A 165 9.69 -11.85 -38.26
N THR A 166 9.86 -12.62 -39.34
CA THR A 166 8.93 -12.63 -40.46
C THR A 166 7.61 -13.32 -40.08
N GLU A 167 6.55 -13.08 -40.84
CA GLU A 167 5.21 -13.63 -40.58
C GLU A 167 5.21 -15.17 -40.53
N GLU A 168 6.04 -15.81 -41.36
CA GLU A 168 6.18 -17.27 -41.41
C GLU A 168 6.90 -17.83 -40.18
N GLU A 169 7.96 -17.17 -39.73
CA GLU A 169 8.72 -17.57 -38.53
C GLU A 169 7.88 -17.39 -37.26
N TYR A 170 7.13 -16.30 -37.17
CA TYR A 170 6.20 -16.06 -36.07
C TYR A 170 5.14 -17.16 -35.98
N ARG A 171 4.53 -17.57 -37.10
CA ARG A 171 3.54 -18.67 -37.10
C ARG A 171 4.14 -20.00 -36.69
N ARG A 172 5.37 -20.30 -37.14
CA ARG A 172 6.07 -21.55 -36.81
C ARG A 172 6.44 -21.63 -35.33
N GLU A 173 6.91 -20.54 -34.75
CA GLU A 173 7.22 -20.47 -33.32
C GLU A 173 5.96 -20.49 -32.45
N ARG A 174 4.87 -19.85 -32.89
CA ARG A 174 3.58 -19.92 -32.20
C ARG A 174 3.00 -21.34 -32.19
N ALA A 175 3.13 -22.09 -33.28
CA ALA A 175 2.73 -23.49 -33.35
C ALA A 175 3.51 -24.41 -32.38
N LYS A 176 4.80 -24.14 -32.14
CA LYS A 176 5.61 -24.87 -31.14
C LYS A 176 5.15 -24.65 -29.70
N LEU A 177 4.47 -23.54 -29.44
CA LEU A 177 3.88 -23.23 -28.14
C LEU A 177 2.51 -23.90 -27.93
N GLY A 178 1.98 -24.59 -28.95
CA GLY A 178 0.68 -25.28 -28.86
C GLY A 178 -0.52 -24.34 -28.83
N ILE A 179 -0.39 -23.13 -29.41
CA ILE A 179 -1.40 -22.05 -29.46
C ILE A 179 -1.81 -21.76 -30.90
#